data_AF-A0A958M3X0-F1
#
_entry.id   AF-A0A958M3X0-F1
#
_cell.length_a   1.000
_cell.length_b   1.000
_cell.length_c   1.000
_cell.angle_alpha   90.00
_cell.angle_beta   90.00
_cell.angle_gamma   90.00
#
_symmetry.space_group_name_H-M   'P 1'
#
loop_
_entity.id
_entity.type
_entity.pdbx_description
1 polymer ?
#
loop_
_entity_poly.entity_id
_entity_poly.type
_entity_poly.pdbx_seq_one_letter_code
_entity_poly.pdbx_strand_id
1 'polypeptide(L)'
;MKTFLSLLCFLGTTFGFSQTYYETSWISNDVKYTALVIFYQDNEALVRVKYYANGSDKLASFLCNYTNFTKTDGSTDKYLNGVDAIIVKGPSGSSYSADNFYIKEQSNGNFNAYTVDDNGFEGGDITRYMKPMLYWVRLNPEAMTRGYLDDYFKQDEAIFQILDFVNNGESSFDTSFTAVTGLAYGLSNDEEYNDGLWSVIMSSLGSKAYTAQKIKESETYPSDWIRDQWNNGYYITELAFDTIKKTFLVVVSKRNGLGPQSWKKETSFPKDWITEKWDTGYHITSMTCGNGEWYVAMDKNTGFSGQRWKTSYEIPKDWIKENWDSGYSITTATYGNGLWALSMSSNANLGQQSWRTEYEYPIDWIREKSNEGYSISSIAHGNNMWFVVMSN
;
A
#
# COMPACT_ATOMS: atom_id res chain seq x y z
N MET A 1 -7.13 10.82 -0.88
CA MET A 1 -7.00 9.82 0.20
C MET A 1 -8.24 8.96 0.40
N LYS A 2 -9.45 9.52 0.66
CA LYS A 2 -10.70 8.70 0.72
C LYS A 2 -10.89 7.84 -0.54
N THR A 3 -10.67 8.39 -1.72
CA THR A 3 -10.73 7.64 -3.00
C THR A 3 -9.63 6.61 -3.18
N PHE A 4 -8.41 6.84 -2.66
CA PHE A 4 -7.27 5.92 -2.78
C PHE A 4 -7.43 4.72 -1.87
N LEU A 5 -7.83 4.92 -0.61
CA LEU A 5 -8.09 3.80 0.31
C LEU A 5 -9.44 3.13 0.08
N SER A 6 -10.47 3.84 -0.38
CA SER A 6 -11.67 3.16 -0.88
C SER A 6 -11.34 2.29 -2.09
N LEU A 7 -10.42 2.70 -2.98
CA LEU A 7 -9.86 1.80 -4.00
C LEU A 7 -9.00 0.69 -3.38
N LEU A 8 -8.17 0.97 -2.38
CA LEU A 8 -7.32 -0.04 -1.71
C LEU A 8 -8.15 -1.10 -0.96
N CYS A 9 -9.28 -0.72 -0.36
CA CYS A 9 -10.21 -1.63 0.32
C CYS A 9 -11.15 -2.34 -0.67
N PHE A 10 -11.69 -1.63 -1.67
CA PHE A 10 -12.53 -2.24 -2.70
C PHE A 10 -11.71 -3.19 -3.59
N LEU A 11 -10.47 -2.82 -3.89
CA LEU A 11 -9.58 -3.67 -4.63
C LEU A 11 -8.86 -4.69 -3.74
N GLY A 12 -8.57 -4.41 -2.47
CA GLY A 12 -8.06 -5.41 -1.51
C GLY A 12 -9.01 -6.60 -1.35
N THR A 13 -10.32 -6.38 -1.50
CA THR A 13 -11.33 -7.46 -1.56
C THR A 13 -11.44 -8.14 -2.93
N THR A 14 -10.95 -7.55 -4.02
CA THR A 14 -10.90 -8.18 -5.37
C THR A 14 -9.51 -8.72 -5.73
N PHE A 15 -8.46 -8.37 -5.00
CA PHE A 15 -7.05 -8.74 -5.24
C PHE A 15 -6.66 -10.09 -4.60
N GLY A 16 -7.64 -10.92 -4.24
CA GLY A 16 -7.42 -12.33 -3.88
C GLY A 16 -7.01 -13.22 -5.07
N PHE A 17 -7.02 -12.68 -6.30
CA PHE A 17 -6.59 -13.38 -7.51
C PHE A 17 -5.24 -12.86 -8.02
N SER A 18 -4.41 -13.77 -8.52
CA SER A 18 -3.13 -13.46 -9.18
C SER A 18 -3.36 -12.50 -10.36
N GLN A 19 -2.97 -11.24 -10.20
CA GLN A 19 -3.01 -10.26 -11.28
C GLN A 19 -2.10 -10.75 -12.41
N THR A 20 -2.65 -10.83 -13.62
CA THR A 20 -1.85 -11.20 -14.79
C THR A 20 -1.72 -10.01 -15.72
N TYR A 21 -0.47 -9.64 -15.97
CA TYR A 21 -0.12 -8.52 -16.84
C TYR A 21 0.29 -9.05 -18.22
N TYR A 22 -0.15 -8.35 -19.26
CA TYR A 22 0.29 -8.60 -20.62
C TYR A 22 0.74 -7.30 -21.27
N GLU A 23 1.73 -7.40 -22.15
CA GLU A 23 2.01 -6.36 -23.11
C GLU A 23 1.59 -6.83 -24.50
N THR A 24 1.03 -5.93 -25.28
CA THR A 24 0.64 -6.22 -26.65
C THR A 24 0.88 -5.03 -27.57
N SER A 25 1.01 -5.29 -28.86
CA SER A 25 1.18 -4.25 -29.87
C SER A 25 0.53 -4.65 -31.19
N TRP A 26 -0.02 -3.67 -31.90
CA TRP A 26 -0.65 -3.85 -33.20
C TRP A 26 -0.47 -2.60 -34.06
N ILE A 27 -0.82 -2.71 -35.34
CA ILE A 27 -0.79 -1.61 -36.30
C ILE A 27 -2.21 -1.42 -36.84
N SER A 28 -2.69 -0.18 -36.81
CA SER A 28 -3.95 0.23 -37.43
C SER A 28 -3.79 1.60 -38.08
N ASN A 29 -4.18 1.74 -39.34
CA ASN A 29 -4.06 2.98 -40.12
C ASN A 29 -2.64 3.61 -40.05
N ASP A 30 -1.62 2.78 -40.27
CA ASP A 30 -0.19 3.16 -40.21
C ASP A 30 0.30 3.69 -38.84
N VAL A 31 -0.52 3.60 -37.80
CA VAL A 31 -0.16 3.93 -36.42
C VAL A 31 0.14 2.63 -35.67
N LYS A 32 1.28 2.61 -34.98
CA LYS A 32 1.62 1.54 -34.03
C LYS A 32 1.05 1.88 -32.66
N TYR A 33 0.36 0.91 -32.07
CA TYR A 33 -0.17 0.95 -30.71
C TYR A 33 0.60 -0.04 -29.86
N THR A 34 0.90 0.32 -28.62
CA THR A 34 1.45 -0.58 -27.60
C THR A 34 0.61 -0.44 -26.35
N ALA A 35 0.17 -1.54 -25.77
CA ALA A 35 -0.71 -1.53 -24.62
C ALA A 35 -0.22 -2.44 -23.50
N LEU A 36 -0.42 -1.96 -22.28
CA LEU A 36 -0.41 -2.74 -21.05
C LEU A 36 -1.84 -3.18 -20.75
N VAL A 37 -2.03 -4.49 -20.58
CA VAL A 37 -3.30 -5.13 -20.24
C VAL A 37 -3.18 -5.75 -18.86
N ILE A 38 -4.05 -5.34 -17.94
CA ILE A 38 -4.04 -5.75 -16.54
C ILE A 38 -5.34 -6.49 -16.26
N PHE A 39 -5.28 -7.81 -16.13
CA PHE A 39 -6.41 -8.59 -15.64
C PHE A 39 -6.48 -8.43 -14.12
N TYR A 40 -7.55 -7.79 -13.65
CA TYR A 40 -7.83 -7.61 -12.23
C TYR A 40 -8.93 -8.58 -11.74
N GLN A 41 -9.60 -9.28 -12.66
CA GLN A 41 -10.41 -10.48 -12.44
C GLN A 41 -10.22 -11.43 -13.63
N ASP A 42 -10.68 -12.68 -13.52
CA ASP A 42 -10.55 -13.70 -14.58
C ASP A 42 -11.13 -13.26 -15.94
N ASN A 43 -12.17 -12.40 -15.91
CA ASN A 43 -12.87 -11.96 -17.10
C ASN A 43 -12.83 -10.45 -17.36
N GLU A 44 -12.15 -9.69 -16.51
CA GLU A 44 -12.13 -8.23 -16.58
C GLU A 44 -10.70 -7.70 -16.61
N ALA A 45 -10.44 -6.78 -17.55
CA ALA A 45 -9.13 -6.18 -17.73
C ALA A 45 -9.20 -4.66 -17.90
N LEU A 46 -8.17 -3.99 -17.39
CA LEU A 46 -7.86 -2.60 -17.71
C LEU A 46 -6.82 -2.56 -18.81
N VAL A 47 -7.05 -1.75 -19.85
CA VAL A 47 -6.09 -1.53 -20.93
C VAL A 47 -5.61 -0.08 -20.93
N ARG A 48 -4.28 0.10 -20.90
CA ARG A 48 -3.60 1.38 -21.13
C ARG A 48 -2.86 1.30 -22.46
N VAL A 49 -3.26 2.09 -23.44
CA VAL A 49 -2.67 2.06 -24.79
C VAL A 49 -1.96 3.38 -25.11
N LYS A 50 -0.67 3.28 -25.40
CA LYS A 50 0.15 4.40 -25.87
C LYS A 50 0.37 4.32 -27.37
N TYR A 51 0.31 5.47 -28.02
CA TYR A 51 0.49 5.60 -29.47
C TYR A 51 0.89 7.02 -29.84
N TYR A 52 1.57 7.15 -30.98
CA TYR A 52 1.92 8.44 -31.56
C TYR A 52 1.08 8.67 -32.81
N ALA A 53 0.25 9.71 -32.80
CA ALA A 53 -0.59 10.07 -33.93
C ALA A 53 -0.76 11.57 -34.03
N ASN A 54 -0.80 12.08 -35.27
CA ASN A 54 -0.98 13.51 -35.58
C ASN A 54 0.03 14.42 -34.86
N GLY A 55 1.30 14.01 -34.78
CA GLY A 55 2.36 14.84 -34.21
C GLY A 55 2.49 14.79 -32.69
N SER A 56 1.70 13.96 -32.00
CA SER A 56 1.63 13.94 -30.53
C SER A 56 1.58 12.54 -29.94
N ASP A 57 2.23 12.35 -28.79
CA ASP A 57 2.03 11.18 -27.94
C ASP A 57 0.66 11.21 -27.28
N LYS A 58 -0.01 10.07 -27.30
CA LYS A 58 -1.33 9.88 -26.70
C LYS A 58 -1.33 8.63 -25.85
N LEU A 59 -2.15 8.68 -24.79
CA LEU A 59 -2.44 7.56 -23.91
C LEU A 59 -3.95 7.48 -23.75
N ALA A 60 -4.53 6.35 -24.10
CA ALA A 60 -5.93 6.05 -23.85
C ALA A 60 -6.09 4.94 -22.80
N SER A 61 -7.27 4.90 -22.22
CA SER A 61 -7.70 3.87 -21.28
C SER A 61 -9.02 3.31 -21.72
N PHE A 62 -9.23 2.02 -21.53
CA PHE A 62 -10.54 1.41 -21.64
C PHE A 62 -10.62 0.15 -20.77
N LEU A 63 -11.84 -0.27 -20.49
CA LEU A 63 -12.11 -1.52 -19.80
C LEU A 63 -12.39 -2.62 -20.82
N CYS A 64 -12.19 -3.86 -20.39
CA CYS A 64 -12.27 -5.01 -21.24
C CYS A 64 -12.97 -6.15 -20.50
N ASN A 65 -14.00 -6.74 -21.09
CA ASN A 65 -14.72 -7.87 -20.50
C ASN A 65 -14.88 -9.02 -21.50
N TYR A 66 -14.66 -10.27 -21.06
CA TYR A 66 -14.87 -11.41 -21.96
C TYR A 66 -16.34 -11.53 -22.35
N THR A 67 -16.58 -11.56 -23.66
CA THR A 67 -17.91 -11.70 -24.28
C THR A 67 -17.93 -12.91 -25.20
N ASN A 68 -18.98 -13.71 -25.08
CA ASN A 68 -19.18 -14.88 -25.94
C ASN A 68 -19.69 -14.48 -27.32
N PHE A 69 -19.28 -15.22 -28.34
CA PHE A 69 -19.81 -15.11 -29.70
C PHE A 69 -19.91 -16.48 -30.37
N THR A 70 -20.65 -16.53 -31.47
CA THR A 70 -20.83 -17.73 -32.28
C THR A 70 -20.15 -17.51 -33.63
N LYS A 71 -19.31 -18.47 -34.01
CA LYS A 71 -18.63 -18.51 -35.31
C LYS A 71 -19.60 -18.93 -36.41
N THR A 72 -19.24 -18.65 -37.65
CA THR A 72 -20.00 -19.01 -38.84
C THR A 72 -20.20 -20.54 -38.96
N ASP A 73 -19.27 -21.33 -38.41
CA ASP A 73 -19.36 -22.80 -38.35
C ASP A 73 -20.27 -23.33 -37.22
N GLY A 74 -20.89 -22.45 -36.43
CA GLY A 74 -21.76 -22.79 -35.30
C GLY A 74 -21.04 -23.04 -33.98
N SER A 75 -19.70 -23.07 -33.95
CA SER A 75 -18.95 -23.17 -32.71
C SER A 75 -18.98 -21.86 -31.92
N THR A 76 -18.88 -21.93 -30.60
CA THR A 76 -18.83 -20.76 -29.72
C THR A 76 -17.41 -20.51 -29.22
N ASP A 77 -17.11 -19.25 -28.93
CA ASP A 77 -15.83 -18.82 -28.39
C ASP A 77 -16.01 -17.48 -27.66
N LYS A 78 -14.94 -16.92 -27.08
CA LYS A 78 -14.98 -15.62 -26.41
C LYS A 78 -13.91 -14.67 -26.94
N TYR A 79 -14.19 -13.38 -26.86
CA TYR A 79 -13.24 -12.30 -27.12
C TYR A 79 -13.30 -11.28 -25.99
N LEU A 80 -12.23 -10.53 -25.80
CA LEU A 80 -12.15 -9.46 -24.83
C LEU A 80 -12.76 -8.20 -25.45
N ASN A 81 -13.95 -7.82 -24.99
CA ASN A 81 -14.73 -6.71 -25.51
C ASN A 81 -14.32 -5.39 -24.83
N GLY A 82 -13.80 -4.44 -25.60
CA GLY A 82 -13.38 -3.12 -25.13
C GLY A 82 -14.56 -2.16 -24.97
N VAL A 83 -14.62 -1.45 -23.85
CA VAL A 83 -15.69 -0.48 -23.53
C VAL A 83 -15.14 0.73 -22.77
N ASP A 84 -15.92 1.81 -22.73
CA ASP A 84 -15.65 3.01 -21.91
C ASP A 84 -14.28 3.67 -22.17
N ALA A 85 -13.92 3.83 -23.44
CA ALA A 85 -12.65 4.44 -23.82
C ALA A 85 -12.58 5.93 -23.45
N ILE A 86 -11.46 6.32 -22.83
CA ILE A 86 -11.12 7.70 -22.47
C ILE A 86 -9.68 8.05 -22.86
N ILE A 87 -9.42 9.33 -23.12
CA ILE A 87 -8.05 9.86 -23.27
C ILE A 87 -7.50 10.26 -21.91
N VAL A 88 -6.33 9.71 -21.56
CA VAL A 88 -5.59 9.99 -20.31
C VAL A 88 -4.56 11.11 -20.51
N LYS A 89 -3.91 11.11 -21.68
CA LYS A 89 -2.91 12.08 -22.11
C LYS A 89 -3.04 12.31 -23.62
N GLY A 90 -3.04 13.56 -24.04
CA GLY A 90 -3.08 13.95 -25.44
C GLY A 90 -3.61 15.38 -25.63
N PRO A 91 -3.55 15.94 -26.84
CA PRO A 91 -4.15 17.23 -27.16
C PRO A 91 -5.66 17.26 -26.89
N SER A 92 -6.18 18.45 -26.54
CA SER A 92 -7.63 18.65 -26.33
C SER A 92 -8.42 18.26 -27.59
N GLY A 93 -9.57 17.60 -27.39
CA GLY A 93 -10.39 17.05 -28.47
C GLY A 93 -9.94 15.68 -28.99
N SER A 94 -8.89 15.07 -28.43
CA SER A 94 -8.55 13.67 -28.74
C SER A 94 -9.67 12.72 -28.27
N SER A 95 -9.92 11.69 -29.06
CA SER A 95 -10.81 10.57 -28.72
C SER A 95 -10.12 9.25 -29.03
N TYR A 96 -10.65 8.17 -28.46
CA TYR A 96 -10.21 6.81 -28.72
C TYR A 96 -11.44 5.89 -28.77
N SER A 97 -11.42 4.91 -29.65
CA SER A 97 -12.41 3.84 -29.70
C SER A 97 -11.78 2.61 -29.07
N ALA A 98 -12.43 2.01 -28.08
CA ALA A 98 -11.89 0.80 -27.45
C ALA A 98 -11.69 -0.29 -28.51
N ASP A 99 -10.57 -1.00 -28.46
CA ASP A 99 -10.34 -2.15 -29.34
C ASP A 99 -10.83 -3.44 -28.67
N ASN A 100 -11.29 -4.37 -29.50
CA ASN A 100 -11.60 -5.73 -29.09
C ASN A 100 -10.38 -6.63 -29.33
N PHE A 101 -10.17 -7.61 -28.46
CA PHE A 101 -9.06 -8.56 -28.59
C PHE A 101 -9.54 -10.00 -28.63
N TYR A 102 -9.03 -10.78 -29.57
CA TYR A 102 -9.22 -12.22 -29.61
C TYR A 102 -7.90 -12.93 -29.44
N ILE A 103 -7.78 -13.68 -28.34
CA ILE A 103 -6.54 -14.24 -27.86
C ILE A 103 -6.70 -15.75 -27.72
N LYS A 104 -5.76 -16.51 -28.29
CA LYS A 104 -5.65 -17.96 -28.12
C LYS A 104 -4.27 -18.33 -27.63
N GLU A 105 -4.20 -18.83 -26.41
CA GLU A 105 -2.98 -19.42 -25.85
C GLU A 105 -2.66 -20.75 -26.53
N GLN A 106 -1.39 -20.92 -26.88
CA GLN A 106 -0.83 -22.13 -27.46
C GLN A 106 -0.20 -22.99 -26.35
N SER A 107 -0.01 -24.28 -26.61
CA SER A 107 0.57 -25.23 -25.65
C SER A 107 1.99 -24.91 -25.18
N ASN A 108 2.70 -24.04 -25.90
CA ASN A 108 4.04 -23.56 -25.58
C ASN A 108 4.06 -22.23 -24.81
N GLY A 109 2.89 -21.68 -24.42
CA GLY A 109 2.76 -20.39 -23.73
C GLY A 109 2.78 -19.17 -24.65
N ASN A 110 2.86 -19.35 -25.98
CA ASN A 110 2.70 -18.25 -26.94
C ASN A 110 1.23 -17.96 -27.21
N PHE A 111 0.94 -16.78 -27.78
CA PHE A 111 -0.42 -16.35 -28.08
C PHE A 111 -0.60 -16.10 -29.58
N ASN A 112 -1.68 -16.64 -30.13
CA ASN A 112 -2.26 -16.13 -31.36
C ASN A 112 -3.22 -15.00 -30.98
N ALA A 113 -2.85 -13.77 -31.33
CA ALA A 113 -3.56 -12.58 -30.89
C ALA A 113 -4.00 -11.72 -32.07
N TYR A 114 -5.24 -11.26 -32.00
CA TYR A 114 -5.88 -10.45 -33.02
C TYR A 114 -6.60 -9.28 -32.38
N THR A 115 -6.55 -8.13 -33.05
CA THR A 115 -7.32 -6.95 -32.70
C THR A 115 -8.48 -6.79 -33.66
N VAL A 116 -9.59 -6.25 -33.16
CA VAL A 116 -10.75 -5.83 -33.95
C VAL A 116 -11.12 -4.42 -33.53
N ASP A 117 -11.11 -3.50 -34.50
CA ASP A 117 -11.53 -2.12 -34.31
C ASP A 117 -13.06 -2.08 -34.16
N ASP A 118 -13.53 -1.57 -33.02
CA ASP A 118 -14.95 -1.56 -32.65
C ASP A 118 -15.81 -0.72 -33.60
N ASN A 119 -15.22 0.29 -34.27
CA ASN A 119 -15.95 1.06 -35.29
C ASN A 119 -16.32 0.22 -36.53
N GLY A 120 -15.70 -0.95 -36.71
CA GLY A 120 -15.95 -1.87 -37.80
C GLY A 120 -16.75 -3.12 -37.41
N PHE A 121 -17.13 -3.28 -36.13
CA PHE A 121 -17.78 -4.48 -35.63
C PHE A 121 -19.25 -4.24 -35.29
N GLU A 122 -20.15 -4.75 -36.12
CA GLU A 122 -21.62 -4.65 -35.93
C GLU A 122 -22.21 -5.84 -35.14
N GLY A 123 -21.37 -6.65 -34.49
CA GLY A 123 -21.76 -7.88 -33.80
C GLY A 123 -21.66 -9.16 -34.66
N GLY A 124 -21.85 -10.31 -34.03
CA GLY A 124 -21.79 -11.63 -34.67
C GLY A 124 -20.41 -12.29 -34.64
N ASP A 125 -19.97 -12.89 -35.76
CA ASP A 125 -18.71 -13.63 -35.84
C ASP A 125 -17.52 -12.67 -35.96
N ILE A 126 -16.89 -12.36 -34.81
CA ILE A 126 -15.74 -11.46 -34.71
C ILE A 126 -14.51 -11.94 -35.51
N THR A 127 -14.41 -13.23 -35.85
CA THR A 127 -13.28 -13.79 -36.62
C THR A 127 -13.15 -13.21 -38.03
N ARG A 128 -14.23 -12.64 -38.55
CA ARG A 128 -14.28 -12.01 -39.88
C ARG A 128 -13.60 -10.63 -39.93
N TYR A 129 -13.30 -10.05 -38.77
CA TYR A 129 -12.78 -8.69 -38.63
C TYR A 129 -11.36 -8.64 -38.04
N MET A 130 -10.81 -9.81 -37.69
CA MET A 130 -9.53 -9.95 -37.00
C MET A 130 -8.36 -9.43 -37.85
N LYS A 131 -7.60 -8.50 -37.27
CA LYS A 131 -6.28 -8.11 -37.76
C LYS A 131 -5.21 -8.69 -36.85
N PRO A 132 -4.16 -9.33 -37.39
CA PRO A 132 -3.11 -9.92 -36.58
C PRO A 132 -2.39 -8.84 -35.76
N MET A 133 -2.13 -9.14 -34.49
CA MET A 133 -1.30 -8.30 -33.64
C MET A 133 0.18 -8.62 -33.88
N LEU A 134 1.07 -7.66 -33.57
CA LEU A 134 2.51 -7.88 -33.64
C LEU A 134 2.96 -8.88 -32.57
N TYR A 135 2.39 -8.79 -31.37
CA TYR A 135 2.60 -9.73 -30.28
C TYR A 135 1.55 -9.57 -29.19
N TRP A 136 1.41 -10.61 -28.37
CA TRP A 136 0.75 -10.59 -27.07
C TRP A 136 1.58 -11.44 -26.12
N VAL A 137 2.15 -10.85 -25.08
CA VAL A 137 3.11 -11.52 -24.20
C VAL A 137 2.71 -11.34 -22.75
N ARG A 138 2.79 -12.42 -21.97
CA ARG A 138 2.62 -12.37 -20.53
C ARG A 138 3.87 -11.73 -19.91
N LEU A 139 3.69 -10.71 -19.09
CA LEU A 139 4.81 -10.07 -18.38
C LEU A 139 5.12 -10.83 -17.10
N ASN A 140 6.42 -10.92 -16.78
CA ASN A 140 6.85 -11.22 -15.42
C ASN A 140 6.45 -10.03 -14.53
N PRO A 141 5.80 -10.23 -13.36
CA PRO A 141 5.53 -9.15 -12.41
C PRO A 141 6.76 -8.28 -12.08
N GLU A 142 7.97 -8.83 -12.07
CA GLU A 142 9.22 -8.07 -11.87
C GLU A 142 9.51 -7.05 -13.00
N ALA A 143 8.92 -7.23 -14.18
CA ALA A 143 9.01 -6.26 -15.28
C ALA A 143 8.16 -5.01 -15.02
N MET A 144 7.21 -5.05 -14.08
CA MET A 144 6.34 -3.93 -13.69
C MET A 144 7.07 -2.92 -12.78
N THR A 145 8.29 -2.58 -13.16
CA THR A 145 9.09 -1.56 -12.49
C THR A 145 8.39 -0.20 -12.54
N ARG A 146 8.71 0.67 -11.59
CA ARG A 146 8.20 2.05 -11.57
C ARG A 146 8.39 2.78 -12.91
N GLY A 147 9.56 2.64 -13.53
CA GLY A 147 9.87 3.25 -14.82
C GLY A 147 9.04 2.68 -15.98
N TYR A 148 8.67 1.39 -15.92
CA TYR A 148 7.75 0.80 -16.89
C TYR A 148 6.32 1.32 -16.70
N LEU A 149 5.86 1.43 -15.45
CA LEU A 149 4.52 1.95 -15.14
C LEU A 149 4.35 3.43 -15.54
N ASP A 150 5.40 4.24 -15.46
CA ASP A 150 5.42 5.66 -15.86
C ASP A 150 5.08 5.87 -17.35
N ASP A 151 5.29 4.86 -18.20
CA ASP A 151 4.92 4.91 -19.61
C ASP A 151 3.40 4.82 -19.83
N TYR A 152 2.66 4.25 -18.87
CA TYR A 152 1.24 3.91 -19.00
C TYR A 152 0.33 4.61 -17.99
N PHE A 153 0.89 5.27 -16.98
CA PHE A 153 0.14 5.97 -15.95
C PHE A 153 0.87 7.24 -15.51
N LYS A 154 0.13 8.24 -15.03
CA LYS A 154 0.71 9.33 -14.24
C LYS A 154 0.95 8.83 -12.81
N GLN A 155 2.04 9.28 -12.20
CA GLN A 155 2.40 8.83 -10.85
C GLN A 155 1.36 9.20 -9.79
N ASP A 156 0.58 10.26 -9.98
CA ASP A 156 -0.48 10.66 -9.04
C ASP A 156 -1.76 9.81 -9.16
N GLU A 157 -1.83 8.90 -10.13
CA GLU A 157 -2.96 7.99 -10.27
C GLU A 157 -2.96 6.91 -9.19
N ALA A 158 -4.13 6.66 -8.62
CA ALA A 158 -4.32 5.61 -7.62
C ALA A 158 -3.87 4.23 -8.12
N ILE A 159 -4.13 3.92 -9.39
CA ILE A 159 -3.76 2.62 -9.99
C ILE A 159 -2.24 2.49 -10.08
N PHE A 160 -1.52 3.55 -10.47
CA PHE A 160 -0.05 3.54 -10.47
C PHE A 160 0.48 3.22 -9.07
N GLN A 161 -0.01 3.93 -8.05
CA GLN A 161 0.45 3.78 -6.67
C GLN A 161 0.15 2.39 -6.08
N ILE A 162 -0.92 1.73 -6.54
CA ILE A 162 -1.25 0.34 -6.17
C ILE A 162 -0.33 -0.63 -6.89
N LEU A 163 -0.14 -0.48 -8.20
CA LEU A 163 0.73 -1.37 -8.99
C LEU A 163 2.18 -1.26 -8.54
N ASP A 164 2.67 -0.06 -8.22
CA ASP A 164 4.02 0.14 -7.69
C ASP A 164 4.17 -0.54 -6.33
N PHE A 165 3.12 -0.51 -5.49
CA PHE A 165 3.17 -1.18 -4.19
C PHE A 165 3.17 -2.69 -4.33
N VAL A 166 2.23 -3.23 -5.10
CA VAL A 166 2.07 -4.68 -5.28
C VAL A 166 3.29 -5.31 -5.96
N ASN A 167 3.92 -4.61 -6.91
CA ASN A 167 5.03 -5.19 -7.68
C ASN A 167 6.42 -4.78 -7.18
N ASN A 168 6.58 -3.58 -6.61
CA ASN A 168 7.88 -3.04 -6.18
C ASN A 168 7.97 -2.77 -4.66
N GLY A 169 6.90 -3.03 -3.92
CA GLY A 169 6.79 -2.77 -2.49
C GLY A 169 6.79 -1.29 -2.14
N GLU A 170 6.51 -0.37 -3.08
CA GLU A 170 6.56 1.07 -2.83
C GLU A 170 5.27 1.79 -3.17
N SER A 171 4.87 2.72 -2.32
CA SER A 171 3.77 3.64 -2.61
C SER A 171 4.07 5.03 -2.10
N SER A 172 3.53 6.05 -2.76
CA SER A 172 3.66 7.46 -2.41
C SER A 172 2.32 8.15 -2.59
N PHE A 173 1.88 8.89 -1.59
CA PHE A 173 0.63 9.62 -1.68
C PHE A 173 0.69 10.94 -0.92
N ASP A 174 0.08 11.96 -1.53
CA ASP A 174 -0.07 13.26 -0.90
C ASP A 174 -1.10 13.18 0.22
N THR A 175 -0.83 13.95 1.27
CA THR A 175 -1.68 14.04 2.46
C THR A 175 -2.05 15.50 2.69
N SER A 176 -3.25 15.73 3.22
CA SER A 176 -3.79 17.09 3.41
C SER A 176 -4.36 17.29 4.81
N PHE A 177 -5.15 16.33 5.28
CA PHE A 177 -5.69 16.35 6.64
C PHE A 177 -5.59 14.99 7.31
N THR A 178 -5.88 13.92 6.58
CA THR A 178 -5.76 12.54 7.08
C THR A 178 -4.40 11.98 6.68
N ALA A 179 -3.82 11.13 7.53
CA ALA A 179 -2.61 10.37 7.24
C ALA A 179 -2.59 9.06 8.04
N VAL A 180 -1.76 8.11 7.63
CA VAL A 180 -1.42 6.93 8.44
C VAL A 180 -0.61 7.39 9.66
N THR A 181 -1.04 6.98 10.85
CA THR A 181 -0.43 7.36 12.14
C THR A 181 -0.31 6.17 13.10
N GLY A 182 -0.37 4.95 12.55
CA GLY A 182 -0.19 3.74 13.32
C GLY A 182 -0.36 2.52 12.43
N LEU A 183 0.52 1.54 12.63
CA LEU A 183 0.48 0.24 11.97
C LEU A 183 0.72 -0.86 12.98
N ALA A 184 -0.06 -1.93 12.89
CA ALA A 184 0.26 -3.19 13.56
C ALA A 184 -0.08 -4.38 12.66
N TYR A 185 0.80 -5.36 12.70
CA TYR A 185 0.56 -6.65 12.10
C TYR A 185 0.28 -7.67 13.19
N GLY A 186 -0.83 -8.38 13.07
CA GLY A 186 -1.20 -9.47 13.96
C GLY A 186 -1.65 -10.71 13.21
N LEU A 187 -2.09 -11.72 13.97
CA LEU A 187 -2.62 -12.95 13.41
C LEU A 187 -4.13 -12.99 13.65
N SER A 188 -4.87 -13.46 12.65
CA SER A 188 -6.27 -13.86 12.86
C SER A 188 -6.31 -15.16 13.65
N ASN A 189 -7.30 -15.29 14.54
CA ASN A 189 -7.55 -16.54 15.26
C ASN A 189 -8.59 -17.43 14.55
N ASP A 190 -8.91 -17.14 13.28
CA ASP A 190 -9.82 -17.98 12.51
C ASP A 190 -9.19 -19.36 12.29
N GLU A 191 -9.76 -20.40 12.91
CA GLU A 191 -9.13 -21.73 13.07
C GLU A 191 -8.81 -22.41 11.73
N GLU A 192 -9.41 -21.93 10.64
CA GLU A 192 -9.24 -22.48 9.29
C GLU A 192 -8.06 -21.85 8.53
N TYR A 193 -7.61 -20.65 8.91
CA TYR A 193 -6.52 -19.93 8.23
C TYR A 193 -5.69 -19.10 9.21
N ASN A 194 -4.39 -19.37 9.28
CA ASN A 194 -3.43 -18.53 9.98
C ASN A 194 -3.12 -17.28 9.15
N ASP A 195 -4.14 -16.48 8.89
CA ASP A 195 -4.07 -15.31 8.03
C ASP A 195 -3.54 -14.11 8.80
N GLY A 196 -2.60 -13.42 8.17
CA GLY A 196 -2.07 -12.14 8.64
C GLY A 196 -3.14 -11.06 8.66
N LEU A 197 -3.25 -10.33 9.75
CA LEU A 197 -4.16 -9.20 9.89
C LEU A 197 -3.40 -7.90 10.08
N TRP A 198 -3.53 -6.99 9.12
CA TRP A 198 -3.04 -5.62 9.23
C TRP A 198 -4.08 -4.70 9.86
N SER A 199 -3.69 -3.96 10.89
CA SER A 199 -4.44 -2.82 11.42
C SER A 199 -3.73 -1.53 11.04
N VAL A 200 -4.46 -0.64 10.36
CA VAL A 200 -3.97 0.67 9.91
C VAL A 200 -4.78 1.76 10.60
N ILE A 201 -4.10 2.63 11.34
CA ILE A 201 -4.72 3.78 12.00
C ILE A 201 -4.52 5.00 11.12
N MET A 202 -5.61 5.73 10.88
CA MET A 202 -5.59 6.97 10.14
C MET A 202 -6.21 8.10 10.96
N SER A 203 -5.46 9.18 11.12
CA SER A 203 -5.87 10.31 11.93
C SER A 203 -6.01 11.58 11.10
N SER A 204 -7.02 12.39 11.42
CA SER A 204 -7.11 13.77 10.95
C SER A 204 -6.20 14.64 11.80
N LEU A 205 -5.10 15.13 11.21
CA LEU A 205 -4.06 15.89 11.89
C LEU A 205 -4.27 17.41 11.79
N GLY A 206 -5.28 17.86 11.06
CA GLY A 206 -5.58 19.29 10.90
C GLY A 206 -4.37 20.09 10.43
N SER A 207 -4.02 21.17 11.15
CA SER A 207 -2.85 22.01 10.83
C SER A 207 -1.50 21.34 11.06
N LYS A 208 -1.46 20.16 11.71
CA LYS A 208 -0.25 19.35 11.92
C LYS A 208 -0.11 18.24 10.87
N ALA A 209 -0.93 18.26 9.82
CA ALA A 209 -0.90 17.23 8.80
C ALA A 209 0.45 17.12 8.12
N TYR A 210 0.77 15.88 7.74
CA TYR A 210 1.78 15.64 6.73
C TYR A 210 1.32 16.23 5.39
N THR A 211 2.29 16.45 4.51
CA THR A 211 2.08 16.89 3.12
C THR A 211 2.15 15.71 2.15
N ALA A 212 2.91 14.68 2.51
CA ALA A 212 2.99 13.42 1.77
C ALA A 212 3.45 12.29 2.69
N GLN A 213 3.12 11.06 2.31
CA GLN A 213 3.66 9.84 2.90
C GLN A 213 4.17 8.90 1.81
N LYS A 214 5.18 8.12 2.15
CA LYS A 214 5.65 6.99 1.35
C LYS A 214 5.68 5.73 2.20
N ILE A 215 5.40 4.60 1.56
CA ILE A 215 5.39 3.28 2.18
C ILE A 215 6.41 2.43 1.45
N LYS A 216 7.21 1.65 2.20
CA LYS A 216 8.08 0.60 1.67
C LYS A 216 7.80 -0.73 2.37
N GLU A 217 7.46 -1.75 1.60
CA GLU A 217 7.56 -3.16 1.98
C GLU A 217 8.92 -3.70 1.55
N SER A 218 9.63 -4.41 2.44
CA SER A 218 10.92 -5.02 2.10
C SER A 218 11.28 -6.18 3.03
N GLU A 219 11.88 -7.24 2.49
CA GLU A 219 12.38 -8.39 3.27
C GLU A 219 13.56 -8.02 4.21
N THR A 220 14.28 -6.94 3.89
CA THR A 220 15.38 -6.41 4.70
C THR A 220 15.04 -5.01 5.18
N TYR A 221 15.57 -4.60 6.34
CA TYR A 221 15.31 -3.25 6.84
C TYR A 221 15.86 -2.21 5.84
N PRO A 222 15.02 -1.36 5.25
CA PRO A 222 15.36 -0.61 4.03
C PRO A 222 16.17 0.67 4.34
N SER A 223 17.33 0.52 4.97
CA SER A 223 18.15 1.63 5.49
C SER A 223 18.62 2.62 4.43
N ASP A 224 19.02 2.15 3.24
CA ASP A 224 19.44 3.04 2.15
C ASP A 224 18.27 3.81 1.55
N TRP A 225 17.10 3.17 1.42
CA TRP A 225 15.87 3.85 1.01
C TRP A 225 15.45 4.90 2.03
N ILE A 226 15.49 4.60 3.33
CA ILE A 226 15.22 5.56 4.41
C ILE A 226 16.16 6.77 4.31
N ARG A 227 17.44 6.53 4.06
CA ARG A 227 18.45 7.60 3.92
C ARG A 227 18.17 8.49 2.71
N ASP A 228 17.76 7.91 1.59
CA ASP A 228 17.30 8.68 0.42
C ASP A 228 16.04 9.50 0.78
N GLN A 229 15.11 8.92 1.53
CA GLN A 229 13.89 9.62 1.95
C GLN A 229 14.18 10.79 2.91
N TRP A 230 15.18 10.66 3.80
CA TRP A 230 15.67 11.79 4.61
C TRP A 230 16.18 12.94 3.74
N ASN A 231 16.93 12.67 2.67
CA ASN A 231 17.39 13.71 1.73
C ASN A 231 16.21 14.41 1.03
N ASN A 232 15.09 13.72 0.88
CA ASN A 232 13.86 14.24 0.29
C ASN A 232 12.91 14.91 1.32
N GLY A 233 13.33 15.01 2.58
CA GLY A 233 12.59 15.65 3.68
C GLY A 233 11.49 14.80 4.29
N TYR A 234 11.52 13.49 4.06
CA TYR A 234 10.63 12.52 4.72
C TYR A 234 11.34 11.90 5.92
N TYR A 235 10.59 11.53 6.95
CA TYR A 235 11.11 10.91 8.18
C TYR A 235 10.27 9.69 8.54
N ILE A 236 10.88 8.67 9.16
CA ILE A 236 10.18 7.48 9.66
C ILE A 236 9.09 7.93 10.61
N THR A 237 7.86 7.50 10.36
CA THR A 237 6.73 7.72 11.26
C THR A 237 6.12 6.42 11.74
N GLU A 238 6.13 5.37 10.91
CA GLU A 238 5.65 4.05 11.32
C GLU A 238 6.61 2.95 10.90
N LEU A 239 6.76 1.96 11.77
CA LEU A 239 7.53 0.75 11.56
C LEU A 239 6.68 -0.44 12.00
N ALA A 240 6.50 -1.41 11.11
CA ALA A 240 5.86 -2.68 11.42
C ALA A 240 6.60 -3.83 10.73
N PHE A 241 6.34 -5.05 11.19
CA PHE A 241 6.94 -6.25 10.64
C PHE A 241 5.89 -7.33 10.46
N ASP A 242 5.76 -7.83 9.24
CA ASP A 242 4.92 -8.96 8.88
C ASP A 242 5.63 -10.26 9.25
N THR A 243 5.12 -10.98 10.24
CA THR A 243 5.77 -12.22 10.71
C THR A 243 5.56 -13.41 9.79
N ILE A 244 4.57 -13.37 8.89
CA ILE A 244 4.29 -14.45 7.93
C ILE A 244 5.17 -14.27 6.69
N LYS A 245 5.11 -13.09 6.06
CA LYS A 245 5.93 -12.76 4.89
C LYS A 245 7.39 -12.49 5.25
N LYS A 246 7.68 -12.17 6.50
CA LYS A 246 9.00 -11.73 7.00
C LYS A 246 9.47 -10.43 6.36
N THR A 247 8.54 -9.51 6.10
CA THR A 247 8.80 -8.20 5.50
C THR A 247 8.61 -7.08 6.51
N PHE A 248 9.45 -6.04 6.41
CA PHE A 248 9.24 -4.76 7.06
C PHE A 248 8.23 -3.95 6.26
N LEU A 249 7.36 -3.23 6.96
CA LEU A 249 6.56 -2.15 6.41
C LEU A 249 6.98 -0.84 7.08
N VAL A 250 7.56 0.07 6.29
CA VAL A 250 8.06 1.37 6.76
C VAL A 250 7.22 2.47 6.14
N VAL A 251 6.66 3.35 6.97
CA VAL A 251 6.03 4.59 6.50
C VAL A 251 6.93 5.75 6.86
N VAL A 252 7.25 6.56 5.86
CA VAL A 252 7.90 7.85 6.05
C VAL A 252 6.97 8.98 5.67
N SER A 253 7.03 10.08 6.39
CA SER A 253 6.14 11.22 6.21
C SER A 253 6.91 12.53 6.08
N LYS A 254 6.38 13.44 5.26
CA LYS A 254 6.94 14.77 5.02
C LYS A 254 6.05 15.85 5.62
N ARG A 255 6.63 16.75 6.42
CA ARG A 255 5.93 17.86 7.08
C ARG A 255 6.91 19.00 7.37
N ASN A 256 6.39 20.22 7.42
CA ASN A 256 7.15 21.37 7.91
C ASN A 256 7.45 21.25 9.41
N GLY A 257 8.70 21.47 9.79
CA GLY A 257 9.12 21.49 11.20
C GLY A 257 9.32 20.13 11.85
N LEU A 258 9.54 19.06 11.07
CA LEU A 258 10.13 17.83 11.62
C LEU A 258 11.60 18.09 11.99
N GLY A 259 12.01 17.61 13.16
CA GLY A 259 13.38 17.74 13.65
C GLY A 259 14.30 16.65 13.09
N PRO A 260 15.61 16.72 13.43
CA PRO A 260 16.53 15.63 13.15
C PRO A 260 16.00 14.27 13.66
N GLN A 261 16.16 13.22 12.86
CA GLN A 261 15.82 11.84 13.19
C GLN A 261 17.09 10.98 13.29
N SER A 262 17.03 9.91 14.08
CA SER A 262 18.00 8.82 14.06
C SER A 262 17.30 7.50 14.33
N TRP A 263 17.82 6.40 13.79
CA TRP A 263 17.35 5.07 14.14
C TRP A 263 18.52 4.17 14.55
N LYS A 264 18.20 3.09 15.25
CA LYS A 264 19.16 2.11 15.72
C LYS A 264 18.61 0.70 15.55
N LYS A 265 19.46 -0.22 15.10
CA LYS A 265 19.24 -1.66 15.07
C LYS A 265 20.13 -2.34 16.10
N GLU A 266 19.57 -3.20 16.92
CA GLU A 266 20.28 -4.02 17.90
C GLU A 266 19.57 -5.36 18.12
N THR A 267 20.28 -6.41 18.51
CA THR A 267 19.68 -7.72 18.86
C THR A 267 18.97 -7.71 20.22
N SER A 268 19.36 -6.79 21.09
CA SER A 268 18.70 -6.50 22.37
C SER A 268 18.10 -5.10 22.36
N PHE A 269 17.10 -4.83 23.22
CA PHE A 269 16.47 -3.51 23.25
C PHE A 269 17.53 -2.42 23.54
N PRO A 270 17.67 -1.37 22.69
CA PRO A 270 18.85 -0.51 22.65
C PRO A 270 18.86 0.57 23.77
N LYS A 271 18.82 0.13 25.03
CA LYS A 271 18.68 0.99 26.22
C LYS A 271 19.76 2.06 26.36
N ASP A 272 21.02 1.71 26.09
CA ASP A 272 22.16 2.61 26.30
C ASP A 272 22.13 3.72 25.24
N TRP A 273 21.88 3.34 23.97
CA TRP A 273 21.70 4.29 22.87
C TRP A 273 20.50 5.23 23.09
N ILE A 274 19.36 4.71 23.57
CA ILE A 274 18.19 5.53 23.91
C ILE A 274 18.56 6.57 24.97
N THR A 275 19.31 6.15 25.99
CA THR A 275 19.74 7.04 27.10
C THR A 275 20.64 8.16 26.58
N GLU A 276 21.65 7.83 25.77
CA GLU A 276 22.53 8.83 25.13
C GLU A 276 21.74 9.80 24.22
N LYS A 277 20.71 9.30 23.53
CA LYS A 277 19.87 10.10 22.64
C LYS A 277 18.95 11.06 23.42
N TRP A 278 18.43 10.65 24.58
CA TRP A 278 17.69 11.55 25.47
C TRP A 278 18.53 12.76 25.90
N ASP A 279 19.82 12.58 26.19
CA ASP A 279 20.73 13.68 26.57
C ASP A 279 20.88 14.74 25.48
N THR A 280 20.58 14.39 24.23
CA THR A 280 20.62 15.31 23.09
C THR A 280 19.23 15.72 22.58
N GLY A 281 18.18 15.42 23.35
CA GLY A 281 16.81 15.87 23.10
C GLY A 281 16.05 15.09 22.02
N TYR A 282 16.48 13.86 21.72
CA TYR A 282 15.70 12.93 20.92
C TYR A 282 14.73 12.17 21.80
N HIS A 283 13.58 11.76 21.27
CA HIS A 283 12.65 10.86 21.93
C HIS A 283 12.20 9.75 20.98
N ILE A 284 11.90 8.56 21.50
CA ILE A 284 11.33 7.44 20.74
C ILE A 284 10.00 7.86 20.14
N THR A 285 9.85 7.62 18.84
CA THR A 285 8.65 7.93 18.06
C THR A 285 8.11 6.73 17.30
N SER A 286 8.96 5.75 16.98
CA SER A 286 8.52 4.49 16.40
C SER A 286 9.47 3.35 16.79
N MET A 287 8.93 2.15 16.94
CA MET A 287 9.69 0.95 17.25
C MET A 287 9.05 -0.26 16.60
N THR A 288 9.88 -1.19 16.14
CA THR A 288 9.43 -2.51 15.72
C THR A 288 10.47 -3.56 16.09
N CYS A 289 10.06 -4.82 16.08
CA CYS A 289 10.97 -5.95 16.21
C CYS A 289 10.71 -6.90 15.05
N GLY A 290 11.74 -7.18 14.27
CA GLY A 290 11.63 -8.01 13.07
C GLY A 290 12.90 -8.83 12.90
N ASN A 291 12.75 -10.09 12.46
CA ASN A 291 13.87 -11.01 12.25
C ASN A 291 14.84 -11.13 13.45
N GLY A 292 14.31 -11.08 14.68
CA GLY A 292 15.14 -11.21 15.88
C GLY A 292 15.85 -9.94 16.33
N GLU A 293 15.64 -8.80 15.67
CA GLU A 293 16.30 -7.53 15.97
C GLU A 293 15.29 -6.41 16.28
N TRP A 294 15.68 -5.52 17.17
CA TRP A 294 14.94 -4.30 17.53
C TRP A 294 15.36 -3.15 16.64
N TYR A 295 14.37 -2.41 16.16
CA TYR A 295 14.55 -1.21 15.36
C TYR A 295 13.83 -0.07 16.06
N VAL A 296 14.58 0.93 16.51
CA VAL A 296 14.05 2.08 17.26
C VAL A 296 14.38 3.36 16.52
N ALA A 297 13.36 4.12 16.15
CA ALA A 297 13.47 5.48 15.60
C ALA A 297 13.22 6.50 16.72
N MET A 298 14.07 7.52 16.76
CA MET A 298 13.94 8.65 17.67
C MET A 298 14.07 9.97 16.92
N ASP A 299 13.27 10.95 17.32
CA ASP A 299 13.19 12.27 16.70
C ASP A 299 13.46 13.37 17.71
N LYS A 300 14.03 14.49 17.23
CA LYS A 300 13.94 15.77 17.92
C LYS A 300 12.66 16.51 17.53
N ASN A 301 12.31 17.53 18.30
CA ASN A 301 11.15 18.40 18.05
C ASN A 301 9.80 17.65 18.05
N THR A 302 9.72 16.54 18.80
CA THR A 302 8.48 15.76 19.02
C THR A 302 7.44 16.54 19.81
N GLY A 303 7.89 17.51 20.61
CA GLY A 303 7.08 18.19 21.63
C GLY A 303 7.06 17.44 22.96
N PHE A 304 7.63 16.23 23.03
CA PHE A 304 7.75 15.50 24.29
C PHE A 304 8.76 16.18 25.21
N SER A 305 8.48 16.12 26.52
CA SER A 305 9.40 16.65 27.54
C SER A 305 10.19 15.50 28.17
N GLY A 306 9.52 14.67 28.96
CA GLY A 306 10.08 13.45 29.52
C GLY A 306 9.63 12.23 28.72
N GLN A 307 10.46 11.18 28.71
CA GLN A 307 10.08 9.88 28.17
C GLN A 307 10.65 8.76 29.06
N ARG A 308 9.91 7.67 29.14
CA ARG A 308 10.28 6.44 29.86
C ARG A 308 9.96 5.25 28.95
N TRP A 309 10.71 4.17 29.09
CA TRP A 309 10.42 2.93 28.39
C TRP A 309 10.48 1.74 29.34
N LYS A 310 9.85 0.64 28.96
CA LYS A 310 9.93 -0.63 29.68
C LYS A 310 9.84 -1.80 28.72
N THR A 311 10.72 -2.79 28.93
CA THR A 311 10.59 -4.12 28.32
C THR A 311 10.10 -5.13 29.36
N SER A 312 9.18 -6.02 29.01
CA SER A 312 8.66 -7.06 29.92
C SER A 312 8.06 -8.24 29.17
N TYR A 313 8.01 -9.42 29.79
CA TYR A 313 7.36 -10.60 29.20
C TYR A 313 5.83 -10.46 29.13
N GLU A 314 5.25 -9.70 30.05
CA GLU A 314 3.81 -9.39 30.11
C GLU A 314 3.58 -7.89 29.98
N ILE A 315 2.35 -7.47 29.67
CA ILE A 315 2.00 -6.04 29.68
C ILE A 315 2.21 -5.48 31.09
N PRO A 316 3.07 -4.47 31.28
CA PRO A 316 3.47 -4.02 32.61
C PRO A 316 2.44 -3.06 33.23
N LYS A 317 1.27 -3.59 33.64
CA LYS A 317 0.09 -2.82 34.08
C LYS A 317 0.38 -1.81 35.19
N ASP A 318 1.08 -2.22 36.24
CA ASP A 318 1.41 -1.35 37.38
C ASP A 318 2.32 -0.20 36.95
N TRP A 319 3.31 -0.49 36.11
CA TRP A 319 4.19 0.53 35.55
C TRP A 319 3.40 1.52 34.69
N ILE A 320 2.47 1.06 33.84
CA ILE A 320 1.62 1.96 33.06
C ILE A 320 0.84 2.89 33.99
N LYS A 321 0.22 2.34 35.04
CA LYS A 321 -0.57 3.11 36.00
C LYS A 321 0.25 4.16 36.73
N GLU A 322 1.41 3.79 37.28
CA GLU A 322 2.32 4.72 37.96
C GLU A 322 2.78 5.87 37.05
N ASN A 323 2.97 5.58 35.76
CA ASN A 323 3.40 6.58 34.78
C ASN A 323 2.25 7.48 34.31
N TRP A 324 1.03 6.95 34.18
CA TRP A 324 -0.17 7.78 34.00
C TRP A 324 -0.38 8.73 35.19
N ASP A 325 -0.23 8.25 36.42
CA ASP A 325 -0.30 9.07 37.65
C ASP A 325 0.81 10.15 37.67
N SER A 326 1.92 9.89 36.97
CA SER A 326 3.03 10.84 36.78
C SER A 326 2.87 11.77 35.56
N GLY A 327 1.74 11.73 34.85
CA GLY A 327 1.44 12.59 33.69
C GLY A 327 2.12 12.18 32.38
N TYR A 328 2.54 10.92 32.25
CA TYR A 328 3.04 10.35 30.99
C TYR A 328 1.91 9.60 30.29
N SER A 329 1.90 9.59 28.96
CA SER A 329 0.96 8.81 28.14
C SER A 329 1.72 7.77 27.33
N ILE A 330 1.16 6.58 27.10
CA ILE A 330 1.70 5.58 26.17
C ILE A 330 1.73 6.19 24.78
N THR A 331 2.91 6.21 24.18
CA THR A 331 3.15 6.79 22.85
C THR A 331 3.52 5.73 21.82
N THR A 332 4.15 4.64 22.22
CA THR A 332 4.44 3.52 21.32
C THR A 332 4.42 2.21 22.10
N ALA A 333 4.04 1.13 21.42
CA ALA A 333 4.19 -0.23 21.90
C ALA A 333 4.56 -1.15 20.73
N THR A 334 5.35 -2.17 21.01
CA THR A 334 5.59 -3.28 20.08
C THR A 334 5.87 -4.55 20.88
N TYR A 335 5.80 -5.69 20.22
CA TYR A 335 6.22 -6.96 20.77
C TYR A 335 7.25 -7.60 19.85
N GLY A 336 8.22 -8.28 20.44
CA GLY A 336 9.14 -9.14 19.71
C GLY A 336 10.21 -9.72 20.62
N ASN A 337 10.88 -10.77 20.15
CA ASN A 337 11.87 -11.50 20.94
C ASN A 337 11.34 -11.94 22.33
N GLY A 338 10.05 -12.27 22.42
CA GLY A 338 9.41 -12.69 23.67
C GLY A 338 9.09 -11.54 24.65
N LEU A 339 9.32 -10.28 24.27
CA LEU A 339 9.14 -9.12 25.15
C LEU A 339 8.21 -8.08 24.53
N TRP A 340 7.32 -7.54 25.34
CA TRP A 340 6.68 -6.25 25.11
C TRP A 340 7.69 -5.14 25.34
N ALA A 341 7.72 -4.14 24.46
CA ALA A 341 8.43 -2.88 24.66
C ALA A 341 7.44 -1.73 24.54
N LEU A 342 7.35 -0.89 25.58
CA LEU A 342 6.48 0.28 25.62
C LEU A 342 7.33 1.53 25.83
N SER A 343 6.94 2.65 25.20
CA SER A 343 7.37 3.99 25.58
C SER A 343 6.18 4.82 26.07
N MET A 344 6.41 5.61 27.11
CA MET A 344 5.47 6.62 27.60
C MET A 344 6.15 7.98 27.64
N SER A 345 5.47 9.01 27.16
CA SER A 345 6.02 10.37 27.05
C SER A 345 5.11 11.39 27.72
N SER A 346 5.69 12.39 28.38
CA SER A 346 4.96 13.54 28.91
C SER A 346 4.88 14.64 27.85
N ASN A 347 3.86 15.50 27.96
CA ASN A 347 3.50 16.49 26.94
C ASN A 347 3.15 15.89 25.56
N ALA A 348 2.67 14.64 25.55
CA ALA A 348 2.23 13.97 24.31
C ALA A 348 0.92 14.53 23.73
N ASN A 349 0.15 15.30 24.53
CA ASN A 349 -1.16 15.84 24.16
C ASN A 349 -2.17 14.76 23.73
N LEU A 350 -2.20 13.63 24.46
CA LEU A 350 -3.07 12.47 24.20
C LEU A 350 -4.22 12.34 25.23
N GLY A 351 -4.51 13.39 25.98
CA GLY A 351 -5.63 13.38 26.93
C GLY A 351 -5.59 12.21 27.92
N GLN A 352 -6.78 11.71 28.25
CA GLN A 352 -6.96 10.50 29.04
C GLN A 352 -6.78 9.27 28.15
N GLN A 353 -6.10 8.24 28.69
CA GLN A 353 -5.92 6.97 27.98
C GLN A 353 -6.70 5.83 28.62
N SER A 354 -7.12 4.90 27.76
CA SER A 354 -7.60 3.57 28.13
C SER A 354 -6.90 2.55 27.23
N TRP A 355 -6.54 1.39 27.76
CA TRP A 355 -5.99 0.31 26.95
C TRP A 355 -6.69 -1.01 27.24
N ARG A 356 -6.64 -1.92 26.26
CA ARG A 356 -7.14 -3.29 26.38
C ARG A 356 -6.19 -4.26 25.69
N THR A 357 -6.10 -5.46 26.25
CA THR A 357 -5.53 -6.64 25.59
C THR A 357 -6.61 -7.64 25.26
N GLU A 358 -6.59 -8.22 24.06
CA GLU A 358 -7.55 -9.24 23.64
C GLU A 358 -6.92 -10.20 22.63
N TYR A 359 -7.30 -11.48 22.67
CA TYR A 359 -6.78 -12.47 21.71
C TYR A 359 -7.25 -12.14 20.29
N GLU A 360 -8.55 -11.89 20.14
CA GLU A 360 -9.14 -11.43 18.89
C GLU A 360 -9.00 -9.92 18.73
N TYR A 361 -9.10 -9.43 17.49
CA TYR A 361 -9.06 -7.99 17.22
C TYR A 361 -10.24 -7.29 17.93
N PRO A 362 -10.00 -6.37 18.87
CA PRO A 362 -11.02 -5.89 19.82
C PRO A 362 -11.93 -4.81 19.22
N ILE A 363 -12.58 -5.10 18.09
CA ILE A 363 -13.33 -4.11 17.29
C ILE A 363 -14.51 -3.52 18.05
N ASP A 364 -15.23 -4.31 18.85
CA ASP A 364 -16.41 -3.83 19.57
C ASP A 364 -16.02 -2.86 20.68
N TRP A 365 -14.94 -3.16 21.41
CA TRP A 365 -14.39 -2.24 22.42
C TRP A 365 -13.84 -0.95 21.78
N ILE A 366 -13.17 -1.05 20.62
CA ILE A 366 -12.72 0.12 19.86
C ILE A 366 -13.91 1.00 19.48
N ARG A 367 -15.01 0.41 19.00
CA ARG A 367 -16.24 1.15 18.63
C ARG A 367 -16.89 1.80 19.84
N GLU A 368 -16.99 1.09 20.97
CA GLU A 368 -17.49 1.61 22.23
C GLU A 368 -16.69 2.85 22.66
N LYS A 369 -15.37 2.75 22.73
CA LYS A 369 -14.49 3.86 23.10
C LYS A 369 -14.53 5.02 22.10
N SER A 370 -14.66 4.71 20.81
CA SER A 370 -14.84 5.73 19.76
C SER A 370 -16.12 6.54 19.97
N ASN A 371 -17.22 5.90 20.36
CA ASN A 371 -18.48 6.60 20.70
C ASN A 371 -18.33 7.49 21.95
N GLU A 372 -17.37 7.20 22.83
CA GLU A 372 -17.01 8.04 23.98
C GLU A 372 -16.02 9.16 23.62
N GLY A 373 -15.63 9.30 22.35
CA GLY A 373 -14.73 10.34 21.85
C GLY A 373 -13.24 9.95 21.85
N TYR A 374 -12.91 8.69 22.13
CA TYR A 374 -11.52 8.22 22.08
C TYR A 374 -11.11 7.80 20.66
N SER A 375 -9.84 8.01 20.31
CA SER A 375 -9.22 7.53 19.07
C SER A 375 -8.08 6.58 19.39
N ILE A 376 -7.77 5.64 18.49
CA ILE A 376 -6.62 4.75 18.68
C ILE A 376 -5.35 5.61 18.59
N SER A 377 -4.46 5.45 19.57
CA SER A 377 -3.22 6.23 19.74
C SER A 377 -1.96 5.39 19.70
N SER A 378 -2.08 4.09 19.99
CA SER A 378 -1.03 3.09 19.79
C SER A 378 -1.70 1.73 19.64
N ILE A 379 -1.13 0.88 18.79
CA ILE A 379 -1.58 -0.49 18.62
C ILE A 379 -0.37 -1.39 18.39
N ALA A 380 -0.43 -2.61 18.93
CA ALA A 380 0.56 -3.64 18.71
C ALA A 380 -0.13 -5.01 18.80
N HIS A 381 0.49 -6.02 18.20
CA HIS A 381 0.10 -7.40 18.40
C HIS A 381 1.33 -8.21 18.76
N GLY A 382 1.16 -9.15 19.68
CA GLY A 382 2.23 -10.01 20.13
C GLY A 382 1.81 -10.87 21.31
N ASN A 383 2.56 -11.93 21.58
CA ASN A 383 2.18 -12.92 22.59
C ASN A 383 0.72 -13.41 22.42
N ASN A 384 0.30 -13.61 21.16
CA ASN A 384 -1.05 -14.00 20.75
C ASN A 384 -2.18 -13.03 21.16
N MET A 385 -1.87 -11.75 21.40
CA MET A 385 -2.90 -10.76 21.73
C MET A 385 -2.64 -9.41 21.08
N TRP A 386 -3.74 -8.75 20.74
CA TRP A 386 -3.77 -7.33 20.43
C TRP A 386 -3.61 -6.52 21.72
N PHE A 387 -2.80 -5.47 21.66
CA PHE A 387 -2.69 -4.43 22.67
C PHE A 387 -3.08 -3.10 22.02
N VAL A 388 -4.23 -2.56 22.42
CA VAL A 388 -4.79 -1.34 21.82
C VAL A 388 -4.89 -0.26 22.87
N VAL A 389 -4.33 0.92 22.59
CA VAL A 389 -4.39 2.11 23.44
C VAL A 389 -5.23 3.16 22.74
N MET A 390 -6.25 3.66 23.43
CA MET A 390 -7.12 4.72 22.96
C MET A 390 -6.99 5.96 23.84
N SER A 391 -7.05 7.14 23.22
CA SER A 391 -6.79 8.46 23.80
C SER A 391 -7.92 9.43 23.40
N ASN A 392 -8.32 10.38 24.26
CA ASN A 392 -9.38 11.36 23.97
C ASN A 392 -8.91 12.81 23.80
#